data_AF-A0A1B6NX71-F1
#
_entry.id   AF-A0A1B6NX71-F1
#
_cell.length_a   1.000
_cell.length_b   1.000
_cell.length_c   1.000
_cell.angle_alpha   90.00
_cell.angle_beta   90.00
_cell.angle_gamma   90.00
#
_symmetry.space_group_name_H-M   'P 1'
#
loop_
_entity.id
_entity.type
_entity.pdbx_description
1 polymer ?
#
loop_
_entity_poly.entity_id
_entity_poly.type
_entity_poly.pdbx_seq_one_letter_code
_entity_poly.pdbx_strand_id
1 'polypeptide(L)' 'MDWNWQVIFDHIPDLLGGAVLTVQLVVISGIVGLFFGLILALLRLSKSWLVQILPFLYIFFFRGTPLLVQIFLI' A
#
# COMPACT_ATOMS: atom_id res chain seq x y z
N MET A 1 14.26 31.21 17.92
CA MET A 1 13.39 30.06 17.64
C MET A 1 13.86 28.99 18.59
N ASP A 2 13.34 29.02 19.81
CA ASP A 2 13.78 28.09 20.85
C ASP A 2 12.93 26.84 20.76
N TRP A 3 13.58 25.69 20.91
CA TRP A 3 12.93 24.41 20.81
C TRP A 3 11.86 24.26 21.91
N ASN A 4 10.61 23.97 21.53
CA ASN A 4 9.49 23.84 22.45
C ASN A 4 8.90 22.42 22.44
N TRP A 5 9.28 21.61 23.43
CA TRP A 5 8.77 20.25 23.61
C TRP A 5 7.29 20.18 24.00
N GLN A 6 6.73 21.26 24.55
CA GLN A 6 5.35 21.30 25.03
C GLN A 6 4.34 21.01 23.91
N VAL A 7 4.63 21.49 22.69
CA VAL A 7 3.80 21.29 21.49
C VAL A 7 3.56 19.80 21.20
N ILE A 8 4.57 18.95 21.41
CA ILE A 8 4.41 17.50 21.19
C ILE A 8 3.45 16.91 22.21
N PHE A 9 3.61 17.28 23.48
CA PHE A 9 2.74 16.79 24.57
C PHE A 9 1.29 17.23 24.39
N ASP A 10 1.08 18.47 23.96
CA ASP A 10 -0.26 19.02 23.70
C ASP A 10 -0.97 18.29 22.55
N HIS A 11 -0.22 17.77 21.58
CA HIS A 11 -0.75 17.03 20.41
C HIS A 11 -0.63 15.50 20.51
N ILE A 12 -0.25 14.94 21.66
CA ILE A 12 -0.20 13.47 21.84
C ILE A 12 -1.51 12.77 21.39
N PRO A 13 -2.71 13.27 21.75
CA PRO A 13 -3.96 12.63 21.31
C PRO A 13 -4.09 12.57 19.78
N ASP A 14 -3.73 13.64 19.07
CA ASP A 14 -3.79 13.72 17.62
C ASP A 14 -2.76 12.78 16.97
N LEU A 15 -1.55 12.74 17.51
CA LEU A 15 -0.47 11.85 17.06
C LEU A 15 -0.84 10.38 17.25
N LEU A 16 -1.46 10.03 18.37
CA LEU A 16 -1.98 8.68 18.62
C LEU A 16 -3.11 8.33 17.66
N GLY A 17 -4.01 9.27 17.38
CA GLY A 17 -5.05 9.11 16.35
C GLY A 17 -4.45 8.79 14.97
N GLY A 18 -3.42 9.53 14.57
CA GLY A 18 -2.68 9.29 13.32
C GLY A 18 -1.95 7.94 13.30
N ALA A 19 -1.37 7.53 14.43
CA ALA A 19 -0.72 6.23 14.56
C ALA A 19 -1.73 5.08 14.41
N VAL A 20 -2.89 5.18 15.07
CA VAL A 20 -3.97 4.19 14.94
C VAL A 20 -4.47 4.11 13.49
N LEU A 21 -4.67 5.26 12.83
CA LEU A 21 -5.07 5.31 11.43
C LEU A 21 -4.03 4.61 10.53
N THR A 22 -2.74 4.84 10.78
CA THR A 22 -1.66 4.19 10.02
C THR A 22 -1.73 2.68 10.15
N VAL A 23 -1.91 2.17 11.37
CA VAL A 23 -2.06 0.73 11.62
C VAL A 23 -3.28 0.17 10.89
N GLN A 24 -4.43 0.85 10.96
CA GLN A 24 -5.63 0.44 10.24
C GLN A 24 -5.39 0.36 8.73
N LEU A 25 -4.77 1.38 8.14
CA LEU A 25 -4.45 1.41 6.72
C LEU A 25 -3.52 0.27 6.31
N VAL A 26 -2.45 0.02 7.08
CA VAL A 26 -1.50 -1.08 6.81
C VAL A 26 -2.19 -2.44 6.90
N VAL A 27 -3.01 -2.68 7.92
CA VAL A 27 -3.70 -3.96 8.11
C VAL A 27 -4.69 -4.20 6.97
N ILE A 28 -5.54 -3.23 6.66
CA ILE A 28 -6.57 -3.38 5.63
C ILE A 28 -5.92 -3.52 4.26
N SER A 29 -5.00 -2.63 3.90
CA SER A 29 -4.31 -2.70 2.60
C SER A 29 -3.47 -3.96 2.46
N GLY A 30 -2.82 -4.41 3.54
CA GLY A 30 -2.06 -5.66 3.57
C GLY A 30 -2.94 -6.87 3.31
N ILE A 31 -4.10 -6.97 3.95
CA ILE A 31 -5.06 -8.06 3.74
C ILE A 31 -5.57 -8.05 2.30
N VAL A 32 -6.05 -6.91 1.81
CA VAL A 32 -6.58 -6.78 0.44
C VAL A 32 -5.49 -7.09 -0.60
N GLY A 33 -4.29 -6.52 -0.41
CA GLY A 33 -3.14 -6.75 -1.27
C GLY A 33 -2.69 -8.21 -1.27
N LEU A 34 -2.76 -8.91 -0.14
CA LEU A 34 -2.44 -10.33 -0.05
C LEU A 34 -3.42 -11.18 -0.86
N PHE A 35 -4.73 -10.98 -0.68
CA PHE A 35 -5.74 -11.74 -1.43
C PHE A 35 -5.64 -11.49 -2.93
N PHE A 36 -5.52 -10.22 -3.33
CA PHE A 36 -5.39 -9.86 -4.73
C PHE A 36 -4.08 -10.38 -5.33
N GLY A 37 -2.97 -10.23 -4.61
CA GLY A 37 -1.67 -10.75 -5.00
C GLY A 37 -1.65 -12.27 -5.14
N LEU A 38 -2.33 -13.00 -4.25
CA LEU A 38 -2.49 -14.45 -4.33
C LEU A 38 -3.23 -14.86 -5.60
N ILE A 39 -4.35 -14.22 -5.92
CA ILE A 39 -5.11 -14.50 -7.15
C ILE A 39 -4.22 -14.29 -8.38
N LEU A 40 -3.53 -13.15 -8.45
CA LEU A 40 -2.63 -12.86 -9.57
C LEU A 40 -1.46 -13.85 -9.67
N ALA A 41 -0.89 -14.25 -8.53
CA ALA A 41 0.18 -15.25 -8.50
C ALA A 41 -0.30 -16.61 -9.02
N LEU A 42 -1.51 -17.04 -8.64
CA LEU A 42 -2.10 -18.28 -9.16
C LEU A 42 -2.37 -18.20 -10.66
N LEU A 43 -2.89 -17.07 -11.16
CA LEU A 43 -3.08 -16.87 -12.60
C LEU A 43 -1.76 -16.89 -13.37
N ARG A 44 -0.68 -16.36 -12.78
CA ARG A 44 0.68 -16.37 -13.36
C ARG A 44 1.26 -17.78 -13.52
N LEU A 45 0.81 -18.75 -12.71
CA LEU A 45 1.23 -20.15 -12.79
C LEU A 45 0.46 -20.95 -13.87
N SER A 46 -0.56 -20.37 -14.50
CA SER A 46 -1.31 -21.01 -15.57
C SER A 46 -0.39 -21.42 -16.73
N LYS A 47 -0.66 -22.54 -17.40
CA LYS A 47 0.08 -22.95 -18.61
C LYS A 47 -0.28 -22.10 -19.84
N SER A 48 -1.42 -21.43 -19.83
CA SER A 48 -1.90 -20.64 -20.96
C SER A 48 -1.26 -19.26 -20.97
N TRP A 49 -0.55 -18.93 -22.06
CA TRP A 49 0.09 -17.63 -22.24
C TRP A 49 -0.91 -16.46 -22.18
N LEU A 50 -2.14 -16.68 -22.67
CA LEU A 50 -3.23 -15.69 -22.62
C LEU A 50 -3.66 -15.37 -21.19
N VAL A 51 -3.61 -16.35 -20.29
CA VAL A 51 -3.97 -16.13 -18.87
C VAL A 51 -2.81 -15.47 -18.13
N GLN A 52 -1.57 -15.77 -18.51
CA GLN A 52 -0.38 -15.18 -17.87
C GLN A 52 -0.15 -13.70 -18.22
N ILE A 53 -0.62 -13.23 -19.38
CA ILE A 53 -0.31 -11.87 -19.85
C ILE A 53 -0.95 -10.78 -18.98
N LEU A 54 -2.18 -11.00 -18.51
CA LEU A 54 -2.91 -10.09 -17.62
C LEU A 54 -2.19 -9.86 -16.28
N PRO A 55 -1.89 -10.90 -15.47
CA PRO A 55 -1.13 -10.73 -14.24
C PRO A 55 0.31 -10.29 -14.50
N PHE A 56 0.89 -10.59 -15.67
CA PHE A 56 2.19 -10.02 -16.06
C PHE A 56 2.14 -8.50 -16.18
N LEU A 57 1.23 -7.96 -16.98
CA LEU A 57 1.10 -6.52 -17.22
C LEU A 57 0.75 -5.76 -15.93
N TYR A 58 -0.20 -6.28 -15.14
CA TYR A 58 -0.55 -5.69 -13.85
C TYR A 58 0.69 -5.61 -12.94
N ILE A 59 1.36 -6.74 -12.70
CA ILE A 59 2.51 -6.78 -11.78
C ILE A 59 3.64 -5.88 -12.29
N PHE A 60 3.90 -5.88 -13.60
CA PHE A 60 4.91 -5.01 -14.22
C PHE A 60 4.59 -3.52 -14.00
N PHE A 61 3.35 -3.09 -14.26
CA PHE A 61 2.94 -1.69 -14.10
C PHE A 61 3.03 -1.24 -12.65
N PHE A 62 2.41 -1.97 -11.71
CA PHE A 62 2.34 -1.57 -10.31
C PHE A 62 3.66 -1.73 -9.55
N ARG A 63 4.55 -2.66 -9.96
CA ARG A 63 5.90 -2.78 -9.36
C ARG A 63 6.96 -1.94 -10.07
N GLY A 64 6.71 -1.54 -11.31
CA GLY A 64 7.63 -0.73 -12.13
C GLY A 64 7.41 0.78 -12.00
N THR A 65 6.31 1.21 -11.38
CA THR A 65 6.00 2.63 -11.17
C THR A 65 6.16 3.04 -9.70
N PRO A 66 6.67 4.26 -9.40
CA PRO A 66 6.78 4.73 -8.04
C PRO A 66 5.40 4.85 -7.36
N LEU A 67 5.28 4.40 -6.11
CA LEU A 67 4.03 4.48 -5.34
C LEU A 67 3.50 5.92 -5.25
N LEU A 68 4.40 6.89 -5.08
CA LEU A 68 4.05 8.31 -5.06
C LEU A 68 3.34 8.72 -6.36
N VAL A 69 3.83 8.27 -7.52
CA VAL A 69 3.19 8.57 -8.81
C VAL A 69 1.81 7.92 -8.89
N GLN A 70 1.66 6.69 -8.39
CA GLN A 70 0.39 5.98 -8.38
C GLN A 70 -0.66 6.74 -7.57
N ILE A 71 -0.35 7.16 -6.34
CA ILE A 71 -1.34 7.85 -5.48
C ILE A 71 -1.68 9.27 -5.95
N PHE A 72 -0.83 9.90 -6.76
CA PHE A 72 -1.05 11.27 -7.25
C PHE A 72 -1.72 11.33 -8.63
N LEU A 73 -1.52 10.33 -9.50
CA LEU A 73 -2.01 10.35 -10.89
C LEU A 73 -3.19 9.41 -11.16
N ILE A 74 -3.46 8.44 -10.30
CA ILE A 74 -4.53 7.43 -10.43
C ILE A 74 -5.65 7.78 -9.45
#